data_AF-A0A097CSD5-F1
#
_entry.id   AF-A0A097CSD5-F1
#
_cell.length_a   1.000
_cell.length_b   1.000
_cell.length_c   1.000
_cell.angle_alpha   90.00
_cell.angle_beta   90.00
_cell.angle_gamma   90.00
#
_symmetry.space_group_name_H-M   'P 1'
#
loop_
_entity.id
_entity.type
_entity.pdbx_description
1 polymer ?
#
loop_
_entity_poly.entity_id
_entity_poly.type
_entity_poly.pdbx_seq_one_letter_code
_entity_poly.pdbx_strand_id
1 'polypeptide(L)'
;MPVPVDRDTTKPAGATPHARTGAVGSPARPISISVTGGGSAGDPLRANLALMAPGTALRDGLERILRGRTGALIVLGYDKVVEGLCTGGFPLDVEFSATRVRELCKMDGAVVLSSDGTRIVRAAVHLMPDPTIPTEESGTRHRTAERVARQTGYPVISVSQSMRIISLYVNGQRHVLDDSAAILSRANQALATLERYKLRLDEVSGTLSALEIEDLVTVRDAVAVVQRLEMVRRIADEIAGYVVELGTDGRLLALQLDELMAGVDADRTLVIRDYLPTGRKPRTLDEALVELDLLTATELIDLVSVAKAIGYPAASDALDAAVSPRGFRLLAKVPRLPVAVVDRLVVHFGSLQRLLGATVEDLQAVEGVGDARARGVREGLSRLAEASILERYV
;
A
#
# COMPACT_ATOMS: atom_id res chain seq x y z
N MET A 1 -33.87 -43.61 -70.14
CA MET A 1 -33.08 -42.84 -71.11
C MET A 1 -32.55 -41.60 -70.41
N PRO A 2 -31.27 -41.23 -70.49
CA PRO A 2 -30.04 -42.02 -70.65
C PRO A 2 -29.10 -41.91 -69.40
N VAL A 3 -28.16 -42.86 -69.32
CA VAL A 3 -26.88 -42.87 -68.57
C VAL A 3 -25.87 -42.00 -69.40
N PRO A 4 -24.54 -41.83 -69.17
CA PRO A 4 -23.59 -42.08 -68.05
C PRO A 4 -22.87 -40.77 -67.58
N VAL A 5 -21.90 -40.74 -66.66
CA VAL A 5 -20.48 -41.09 -66.88
C VAL A 5 -19.77 -41.43 -65.57
N ASP A 6 -19.19 -42.63 -65.59
CA ASP A 6 -18.17 -43.22 -64.73
C ASP A 6 -16.88 -42.38 -64.64
N ARG A 7 -16.22 -42.44 -63.49
CA ARG A 7 -14.82 -42.93 -63.43
C ARG A 7 -14.37 -43.17 -61.99
N ASP A 8 -14.35 -44.46 -61.69
CA ASP A 8 -13.41 -45.22 -60.87
C ASP A 8 -12.05 -44.51 -60.58
N THR A 9 -11.57 -44.58 -59.33
CA THR A 9 -10.34 -45.35 -58.99
C THR A 9 -9.88 -45.18 -57.53
N THR A 10 -9.53 -46.35 -56.97
CA THR A 10 -8.47 -46.60 -55.97
C THR A 10 -8.59 -46.10 -54.54
N LYS A 11 -8.90 -47.06 -53.66
CA LYS A 11 -8.47 -47.12 -52.25
C LYS A 11 -6.95 -47.40 -52.19
N PRO A 12 -6.23 -46.82 -51.21
CA PRO A 12 -5.51 -47.72 -50.31
C PRO A 12 -5.60 -47.30 -48.83
N ALA A 13 -5.34 -48.29 -47.99
CA ALA A 13 -5.20 -48.16 -46.54
C ALA A 13 -3.91 -47.43 -46.15
N GLY A 14 -3.91 -46.76 -45.00
CA GLY A 14 -2.70 -46.48 -44.24
C GLY A 14 -2.58 -45.09 -43.62
N ALA A 15 -2.22 -45.10 -42.34
CA ALA A 15 -1.60 -44.01 -41.57
C ALA A 15 -2.48 -42.88 -41.03
N THR A 16 -2.78 -43.00 -39.74
CA THR A 16 -3.03 -41.93 -38.79
C THR A 16 -1.98 -40.80 -38.85
N PRO A 17 -2.40 -39.52 -38.82
CA PRO A 17 -1.58 -38.45 -38.27
C PRO A 17 -2.19 -37.90 -36.98
N HIS A 18 -1.37 -37.87 -35.93
CA HIS A 18 -1.63 -37.16 -34.69
C HIS A 18 -1.96 -35.69 -34.96
N ALA A 19 -3.21 -35.29 -34.72
CA ALA A 19 -3.60 -33.89 -34.63
C ALA A 19 -3.11 -33.31 -33.30
N ARG A 20 -2.11 -32.43 -33.37
CA ARG A 20 -1.77 -31.50 -32.29
C ARG A 20 -2.90 -30.48 -32.17
N THR A 21 -3.78 -30.65 -31.18
CA THR A 21 -4.72 -29.62 -30.77
C THR A 21 -3.96 -28.53 -30.02
N GLY A 22 -3.88 -27.34 -30.63
CA GLY A 22 -3.41 -26.13 -29.97
C GLY A 22 -4.32 -25.78 -28.80
N ALA A 23 -3.77 -25.75 -27.59
CA ALA A 23 -4.44 -25.27 -26.40
C ALA A 23 -4.69 -23.76 -26.54
N VAL A 24 -5.96 -23.40 -26.65
CA VAL A 24 -6.46 -22.03 -26.54
C VAL A 24 -6.13 -21.55 -25.12
N GLY A 25 -5.42 -20.42 -25.05
CA GLY A 25 -4.96 -19.82 -23.80
C GLY A 25 -6.10 -19.55 -22.82
N SER A 26 -5.92 -20.00 -21.59
CA SER A 26 -6.81 -19.68 -20.47
C SER A 26 -6.83 -18.17 -20.21
N PRO A 27 -7.97 -17.57 -19.86
CA PRO A 27 -8.03 -16.17 -19.49
C PRO A 27 -7.21 -15.94 -18.20
N ALA A 28 -6.41 -14.89 -18.21
CA ALA A 28 -5.54 -14.50 -17.11
C ALA A 28 -6.33 -14.39 -15.80
N ARG A 29 -5.84 -15.05 -14.75
CA ARG A 29 -6.35 -14.91 -13.38
C ARG A 29 -6.21 -13.44 -12.95
N PRO A 30 -7.20 -12.87 -12.24
CA PRO A 30 -7.00 -11.56 -11.61
C PRO A 30 -5.87 -11.69 -10.57
N ILE A 31 -4.90 -10.78 -10.67
CA ILE A 31 -3.82 -10.64 -9.70
C ILE A 31 -4.45 -10.09 -8.42
N SER A 32 -4.54 -10.93 -7.39
CA SER A 32 -4.89 -10.50 -6.04
C SER A 32 -3.72 -9.69 -5.48
N ILE A 33 -3.86 -8.37 -5.45
CA ILE A 33 -2.93 -7.48 -4.74
C ILE A 33 -3.21 -7.67 -3.25
N SER A 34 -2.39 -8.46 -2.58
CA SER A 34 -2.36 -8.52 -1.12
C SER A 34 -1.62 -7.29 -0.61
N VAL A 35 -2.35 -6.21 -0.33
CA VAL A 35 -1.83 -5.05 0.39
C VAL A 35 -1.63 -5.48 1.86
N THR A 36 -0.45 -6.02 2.16
CA THR A 36 0.01 -6.18 3.55
C THR A 36 0.99 -5.06 3.86
N GLY A 37 0.44 -3.88 4.10
CA GLY A 37 1.14 -2.73 4.68
C GLY A 37 0.35 -2.27 5.90
N GLY A 38 0.98 -2.22 7.06
CA GLY A 38 0.38 -1.89 8.36
C GLY A 38 -0.07 -0.45 8.50
N GLY A 39 -0.99 0.00 7.66
CA GLY A 39 -1.84 1.15 7.94
C GLY A 39 -2.97 0.72 8.86
N SER A 40 -3.27 1.55 9.86
CA SER A 40 -4.42 1.43 10.76
C SER A 40 -5.60 0.72 10.10
N ALA A 41 -6.07 -0.36 10.71
CA ALA A 41 -7.25 -1.10 10.29
C ALA A 41 -8.42 -0.13 9.98
N GLY A 42 -8.77 -0.07 8.69
CA GLY A 42 -10.00 0.51 8.15
C GLY A 42 -10.18 2.02 8.35
N ASP A 43 -9.52 2.85 7.54
CA ASP A 43 -10.08 4.18 7.26
C ASP A 43 -11.36 4.01 6.40
N PRO A 44 -12.56 4.25 6.95
CA PRO A 44 -13.82 4.11 6.21
C PRO A 44 -13.87 5.01 4.97
N LEU A 45 -13.13 6.13 4.94
CA LEU A 45 -13.04 6.95 3.73
C LEU A 45 -12.32 6.19 2.61
N ARG A 46 -11.15 5.59 2.89
CA ARG A 46 -10.38 4.81 1.89
C ARG A 46 -11.20 3.66 1.31
N ALA A 47 -11.94 2.93 2.15
CA ALA A 47 -12.79 1.84 1.69
C ALA A 47 -13.88 2.32 0.71
N ASN A 48 -14.50 3.48 0.99
CA ASN A 48 -15.52 4.07 0.12
C ASN A 48 -14.93 4.66 -1.17
N LEU A 49 -13.74 5.28 -1.10
CA LEU A 49 -13.03 5.76 -2.29
C LEU A 49 -12.66 4.60 -3.21
N ALA A 50 -12.23 3.46 -2.66
CA ALA A 50 -11.96 2.25 -3.45
C ALA A 50 -13.21 1.74 -4.21
N LEU A 51 -14.41 1.80 -3.61
CA LEU A 51 -15.67 1.45 -4.30
C LEU A 51 -16.02 2.40 -5.44
N MET A 52 -15.49 3.62 -5.41
CA MET A 52 -15.74 4.68 -6.40
C MET A 52 -14.51 4.98 -7.27
N ALA A 53 -13.47 4.14 -7.22
CA ALA A 53 -12.23 4.34 -7.97
C ALA A 53 -12.43 4.02 -9.46
N PRO A 54 -11.62 4.59 -10.37
CA PRO A 54 -11.59 4.20 -11.78
C PRO A 54 -11.47 2.69 -11.99
N GLY A 55 -12.23 2.19 -12.97
CA GLY A 55 -12.37 0.75 -13.25
C GLY A 55 -13.51 0.06 -12.50
N THR A 56 -14.10 0.68 -11.47
CA THR A 56 -15.30 0.16 -10.82
C THR A 56 -16.56 0.47 -11.63
N ALA A 57 -17.57 -0.40 -11.51
CA ALA A 57 -18.87 -0.17 -12.16
C ALA A 57 -19.57 1.09 -11.59
N LEU A 58 -19.38 1.37 -10.30
CA LEU A 58 -19.93 2.56 -9.65
C LEU A 58 -19.30 3.83 -10.23
N ARG A 59 -17.97 3.90 -10.36
CA ARG A 59 -17.29 5.03 -10.99
C ARG A 59 -17.75 5.25 -12.44
N ASP A 60 -17.83 4.19 -13.25
CA ASP A 60 -18.37 4.29 -14.62
C ASP A 60 -19.80 4.86 -14.63
N GLY A 61 -20.65 4.40 -13.71
CA GLY A 61 -22.01 4.94 -13.53
C GLY A 61 -22.01 6.45 -13.21
N LEU A 62 -21.19 6.87 -12.25
CA LEU A 62 -21.07 8.28 -11.84
C LEU A 62 -20.53 9.16 -12.95
N GLU A 63 -19.50 8.71 -13.68
CA GLU A 63 -18.95 9.43 -14.82
C GLU A 63 -19.97 9.57 -15.96
N ARG A 64 -20.76 8.53 -16.23
CA ARG A 64 -21.86 8.61 -17.22
C ARG A 64 -22.91 9.65 -16.81
N ILE A 65 -23.25 9.73 -15.52
CA ILE A 65 -24.20 10.72 -15.00
C ILE A 65 -23.63 12.13 -15.22
N LEU A 66 -22.37 12.33 -14.86
CA LEU A 66 -21.65 13.58 -15.01
C LEU A 66 -21.55 14.03 -16.47
N ARG A 67 -21.07 13.16 -17.36
CA ARG A 67 -20.93 13.41 -18.81
C ARG A 67 -22.29 13.65 -19.47
N GLY A 68 -23.32 12.94 -19.00
CA GLY A 68 -24.69 13.11 -19.42
C GLY A 68 -25.38 14.36 -18.86
N ARG A 69 -24.65 15.21 -18.10
CA ARG A 69 -25.14 16.46 -17.51
C ARG A 69 -26.43 16.25 -16.73
N THR A 70 -26.47 15.23 -15.88
CA THR A 70 -27.60 15.00 -14.98
C THR A 70 -27.09 15.05 -13.54
N GLY A 71 -27.92 15.55 -12.63
CA GLY A 71 -27.63 15.46 -11.20
C GLY A 71 -27.97 14.08 -10.66
N ALA A 72 -27.35 13.68 -9.55
CA ALA A 72 -27.72 12.45 -8.87
C ALA A 72 -27.51 12.57 -7.36
N LEU A 73 -28.37 11.90 -6.60
CA LEU A 73 -28.22 11.70 -5.16
C LEU A 73 -28.29 10.21 -4.90
N ILE A 74 -27.22 9.61 -4.38
CA ILE A 74 -27.09 8.16 -4.26
C ILE A 74 -26.67 7.82 -2.83
N VAL A 75 -27.41 6.96 -2.15
CA VAL A 75 -27.07 6.45 -0.80
C VAL A 75 -26.47 5.06 -0.93
N LEU A 76 -25.31 4.82 -0.29
CA LEU A 76 -24.64 3.52 -0.26
C LEU A 76 -24.96 2.79 1.04
N GLY A 77 -26.03 2.00 1.04
CA GLY A 77 -26.50 1.27 2.21
C GLY A 77 -27.99 1.45 2.40
N TYR A 78 -28.61 0.40 2.94
CA TYR A 78 -30.04 0.37 3.19
C TYR A 78 -30.33 -0.42 4.46
N ASP A 79 -30.91 0.27 5.43
CA ASP A 79 -31.41 -0.27 6.68
C ASP A 79 -32.75 0.38 7.04
N LYS A 80 -33.27 0.11 8.24
CA LYS A 80 -34.53 0.72 8.71
C LYS A 80 -34.45 2.23 8.83
N VAL A 81 -33.27 2.79 9.11
CA VAL A 81 -33.09 4.25 9.21
C VAL A 81 -33.22 4.87 7.82
N VAL A 82 -32.47 4.37 6.83
CA VAL A 82 -32.57 4.84 5.44
C VAL A 82 -33.98 4.62 4.89
N GLU A 83 -34.62 3.48 5.18
CA GLU A 83 -36.00 3.21 4.80
C GLU A 83 -36.96 4.27 5.34
N GLY A 84 -36.86 4.61 6.63
CA GLY A 84 -37.69 5.62 7.27
C GLY A 84 -37.49 7.04 6.71
N LEU A 85 -36.33 7.34 6.13
CA LEU A 85 -36.06 8.61 5.45
C LEU A 85 -36.65 8.68 4.04
N CYS A 86 -36.96 7.54 3.42
CA CYS A 86 -37.39 7.48 2.04
C CYS A 86 -38.91 7.67 1.92
N THR A 87 -39.32 8.73 1.22
CA THR A 87 -40.73 8.95 0.84
C THR A 87 -40.92 8.80 -0.67
N GLY A 88 -42.04 8.20 -1.09
CA GLY A 88 -42.29 7.91 -2.50
C GLY A 88 -41.28 6.93 -3.12
N GLY A 89 -41.05 7.07 -4.43
CA GLY A 89 -40.21 6.18 -5.23
C GLY A 89 -40.77 4.76 -5.33
N PHE A 90 -39.94 3.83 -5.82
CA PHE A 90 -40.31 2.43 -5.95
C PHE A 90 -39.17 1.50 -5.48
N PRO A 91 -39.50 0.38 -4.81
CA PRO A 91 -38.55 -0.70 -4.61
C PRO A 91 -38.21 -1.31 -5.97
N LEU A 92 -36.93 -1.64 -6.16
CA LEU A 92 -36.46 -2.23 -7.41
C LEU A 92 -35.74 -3.55 -7.14
N ASP A 93 -34.81 -3.55 -6.17
CA ASP A 93 -33.96 -4.68 -5.78
C ASP A 93 -33.43 -5.49 -6.99
N VAL A 94 -32.59 -4.82 -7.79
CA VAL A 94 -31.93 -5.42 -8.97
C VAL A 94 -30.42 -5.31 -8.86
N GLU A 95 -29.70 -6.13 -9.60
CA GLU A 95 -28.25 -6.00 -9.71
C GLU A 95 -27.83 -4.62 -10.24
N PHE A 96 -26.70 -4.13 -9.74
CA PHE A 96 -26.13 -2.87 -10.18
C PHE A 96 -25.57 -2.99 -11.60
N SER A 97 -25.80 -1.97 -12.41
CA SER A 97 -24.98 -1.70 -13.60
C SER A 97 -24.83 -0.20 -13.81
N ALA A 98 -23.69 0.22 -14.37
CA ALA A 98 -23.41 1.62 -14.68
C ALA A 98 -24.51 2.24 -15.58
N THR A 99 -25.05 1.46 -16.51
CA THR A 99 -26.16 1.88 -17.38
C THR A 99 -27.47 2.03 -16.61
N ARG A 100 -27.83 1.09 -15.73
CA ARG A 100 -29.06 1.16 -14.94
C ARG A 100 -29.05 2.36 -14.01
N VAL A 101 -27.99 2.56 -13.23
CA VAL A 101 -27.90 3.70 -12.32
C VAL A 101 -27.96 5.03 -13.08
N ARG A 102 -27.34 5.10 -14.27
CA ARG A 102 -27.37 6.28 -15.13
C ARG A 102 -28.80 6.61 -15.59
N GLU A 103 -29.55 5.61 -16.03
CA GLU A 103 -30.93 5.79 -16.50
C GLU A 103 -31.86 6.17 -15.35
N LEU A 104 -31.73 5.52 -14.19
CA LEU A 104 -32.52 5.84 -13.00
C LEU A 104 -32.26 7.26 -12.50
N CYS A 105 -31.01 7.74 -12.56
CA CYS A 105 -30.68 9.12 -12.19
C CYS A 105 -31.22 10.18 -13.16
N LYS A 106 -31.85 9.80 -14.29
CA LYS A 106 -32.63 10.76 -15.10
C LYS A 106 -33.96 11.13 -14.44
N MET A 107 -34.44 10.30 -13.53
CA MET A 107 -35.61 10.59 -12.72
C MET A 107 -35.23 11.55 -11.59
N ASP A 108 -36.22 12.30 -11.10
CA ASP A 108 -36.04 13.11 -9.89
C ASP A 108 -35.96 12.24 -8.63
N GLY A 109 -35.25 12.74 -7.62
CA GLY A 109 -35.05 12.08 -6.34
C GLY A 109 -33.69 11.41 -6.20
N ALA A 110 -33.63 10.41 -5.34
CA ALA A 110 -32.43 9.66 -5.00
C ALA A 110 -32.53 8.19 -5.40
N VAL A 111 -31.36 7.57 -5.53
CA VAL A 111 -31.18 6.13 -5.73
C VAL A 111 -30.53 5.57 -4.47
N VAL A 112 -31.00 4.42 -4.00
CA VAL A 112 -30.42 3.72 -2.85
C VAL A 112 -29.78 2.43 -3.34
N LEU A 113 -28.50 2.26 -3.04
CA LEU A 113 -27.72 1.06 -3.34
C LEU A 113 -27.51 0.22 -2.07
N SER A 114 -27.17 -1.05 -2.23
CA SER A 114 -26.63 -1.86 -1.14
C SER A 114 -25.28 -1.31 -0.66
N SER A 115 -24.87 -1.65 0.57
CA SER A 115 -23.63 -1.13 1.16
C SER A 115 -22.36 -1.52 0.40
N ASP A 116 -22.39 -2.65 -0.29
CA ASP A 116 -21.32 -3.15 -1.17
C ASP A 116 -21.42 -2.60 -2.61
N GLY A 117 -22.46 -1.81 -2.91
CA GLY A 117 -22.71 -1.23 -4.24
C GLY A 117 -23.15 -2.24 -5.30
N THR A 118 -23.43 -3.50 -4.94
CA THR A 118 -23.73 -4.56 -5.92
C THR A 118 -25.19 -4.58 -6.39
N ARG A 119 -26.10 -3.93 -5.66
CA ARG A 119 -27.53 -3.89 -5.96
C ARG A 119 -28.11 -2.48 -5.86
N ILE A 120 -29.13 -2.22 -6.69
CA ILE A 120 -29.98 -1.03 -6.63
C ILE A 120 -31.26 -1.42 -5.89
N VAL A 121 -31.41 -0.92 -4.67
CA VAL A 121 -32.50 -1.29 -3.77
C VAL A 121 -33.76 -0.48 -4.08
N ARG A 122 -33.62 0.84 -4.20
CA ARG A 122 -34.74 1.76 -4.49
C ARG A 122 -34.31 2.87 -5.44
N ALA A 123 -35.27 3.42 -6.16
CA ALA A 123 -35.05 4.56 -7.05
C ALA A 123 -36.19 5.58 -6.97
N ALA A 124 -35.90 6.80 -7.42
CA ALA A 124 -36.82 7.94 -7.40
C ALA A 124 -37.40 8.25 -6.01
N VAL A 125 -36.63 7.97 -4.95
CA VAL A 125 -37.07 8.23 -3.57
C VAL A 125 -36.77 9.68 -3.20
N HIS A 126 -37.66 10.32 -2.45
CA HIS A 126 -37.40 11.62 -1.85
C HIS A 126 -36.91 11.41 -0.42
N LEU A 127 -35.65 11.77 -0.16
CA LEU A 127 -35.01 11.64 1.15
C LEU A 127 -35.38 12.84 2.03
N MET A 128 -35.93 12.55 3.21
CA MET A 128 -36.35 13.57 4.18
C MET A 128 -35.54 13.45 5.49
N PRO A 129 -34.27 13.88 5.50
CA PRO A 129 -33.47 13.89 6.72
C PRO A 129 -33.96 14.95 7.71
N ASP A 130 -33.57 14.81 8.97
CA ASP A 130 -33.89 15.77 10.03
C ASP A 130 -33.37 17.18 9.65
N PRO A 131 -34.25 18.19 9.54
CA PRO A 131 -33.87 19.54 9.14
C PRO A 131 -33.02 20.27 10.18
N THR A 132 -32.99 19.80 11.43
CA THR A 132 -32.19 20.37 12.53
C THR A 132 -30.71 20.00 12.44
N ILE A 133 -30.36 18.98 11.65
CA ILE A 133 -28.96 18.60 11.42
C ILE A 133 -28.24 19.76 10.69
N PRO A 134 -27.16 20.30 11.27
CA PRO A 134 -26.42 21.40 10.67
C PRO A 134 -25.77 20.97 9.36
N THR A 135 -25.71 21.90 8.41
CA THR A 135 -25.12 21.71 7.08
C THR A 135 -24.50 23.02 6.62
N GLU A 136 -23.33 22.93 6.00
CA GLU A 136 -22.61 24.09 5.45
C GLU A 136 -22.83 24.21 3.93
N GLU A 137 -23.58 23.27 3.35
CA GLU A 137 -23.85 23.22 1.92
C GLU A 137 -24.93 24.23 1.50
N SER A 138 -24.77 24.81 0.30
CA SER A 138 -25.68 25.83 -0.23
C SER A 138 -26.76 25.27 -1.18
N GLY A 139 -26.62 24.05 -1.69
CA GLY A 139 -27.57 23.41 -2.60
C GLY A 139 -28.48 22.38 -1.93
N THR A 140 -29.77 22.33 -2.29
CA THR A 140 -30.75 21.40 -1.68
C THR A 140 -30.30 19.93 -1.73
N ARG A 141 -29.73 19.50 -2.86
CA ARG A 141 -29.16 18.14 -3.02
C ARG A 141 -27.95 17.90 -2.13
N HIS A 142 -27.03 18.85 -2.05
CA HIS A 142 -25.82 18.76 -1.22
C HIS A 142 -26.16 18.78 0.28
N ARG A 143 -27.08 19.65 0.70
CA ARG A 143 -27.62 19.70 2.07
C ARG A 143 -28.30 18.38 2.44
N THR A 144 -29.09 17.82 1.53
CA THR A 144 -29.73 16.52 1.75
C THR A 144 -28.68 15.42 1.86
N ALA A 145 -27.68 15.40 0.98
CA ALA A 145 -26.61 14.42 1.00
C ALA A 145 -25.83 14.44 2.33
N GLU A 146 -25.40 15.63 2.77
CA GLU A 146 -24.66 15.79 4.02
C GLU A 146 -25.49 15.36 5.24
N ARG A 147 -26.77 15.77 5.30
CA ARG A 147 -27.65 15.43 6.42
C ARG A 147 -27.97 13.94 6.47
N VAL A 148 -28.28 13.33 5.32
CA VAL A 148 -28.52 11.88 5.25
C VAL A 148 -27.27 11.11 5.67
N ALA A 149 -26.08 11.52 5.20
CA ALA A 149 -24.83 10.87 5.61
C ALA A 149 -24.58 10.99 7.12
N ARG A 150 -24.80 12.18 7.71
CA ARG A 150 -24.66 12.39 9.16
C ARG A 150 -25.69 11.61 9.97
N GLN A 151 -26.95 11.55 9.51
CA GLN A 151 -28.05 10.91 10.22
C GLN A 151 -27.98 9.38 10.18
N THR A 152 -27.59 8.82 9.03
CA THR A 152 -27.61 7.38 8.79
C THR A 152 -26.26 6.72 9.05
N GLY A 153 -25.16 7.49 9.02
CA GLY A 153 -23.80 6.96 9.02
C GLY A 153 -23.39 6.31 7.69
N TYR A 154 -24.31 6.19 6.71
CA TYR A 154 -23.98 5.64 5.40
C TYR A 154 -23.35 6.69 4.49
N PRO A 155 -22.44 6.28 3.58
CA PRO A 155 -21.90 7.16 2.57
C PRO A 155 -22.98 7.65 1.61
N VAL A 156 -22.99 8.94 1.30
CA VAL A 156 -23.93 9.54 0.34
C VAL A 156 -23.16 10.28 -0.74
N ILE A 157 -23.49 10.01 -1.99
CA ILE A 157 -22.87 10.58 -3.17
C ILE A 157 -23.82 11.61 -3.79
N SER A 158 -23.30 12.80 -4.06
CA SER A 158 -23.99 13.84 -4.81
C SER A 158 -23.23 14.14 -6.10
N VAL A 159 -23.92 14.11 -7.23
CA VAL A 159 -23.39 14.53 -8.53
C VAL A 159 -24.01 15.87 -8.90
N SER A 160 -23.17 16.89 -9.07
CA SER A 160 -23.60 18.23 -9.44
C SER A 160 -23.44 18.45 -10.94
N GLN A 161 -24.57 18.64 -11.63
CA GLN A 161 -24.59 18.93 -13.06
C GLN A 161 -23.91 20.26 -13.41
N SER A 162 -24.17 21.32 -12.62
CA SER A 162 -23.69 22.68 -12.92
C SER A 162 -22.20 22.81 -12.68
N MET A 163 -21.71 22.25 -11.57
CA MET A 163 -20.30 22.32 -11.17
C MET A 163 -19.44 21.23 -11.80
N ARG A 164 -20.07 20.19 -12.38
CA ARG A 164 -19.40 18.97 -12.88
C ARG A 164 -18.48 18.33 -11.84
N ILE A 165 -18.95 18.24 -10.60
CA ILE A 165 -18.24 17.56 -9.52
C ILE A 165 -19.05 16.40 -8.97
N ILE A 166 -18.34 15.39 -8.49
CA ILE A 166 -18.89 14.29 -7.70
C ILE A 166 -18.41 14.51 -6.26
N SER A 167 -19.31 14.52 -5.30
CA SER A 167 -19.00 14.70 -3.88
C SER A 167 -19.49 13.50 -3.08
N LEU A 168 -18.62 12.95 -2.26
CA LEU A 168 -18.89 11.91 -1.28
C LEU A 168 -19.01 12.55 0.10
N TYR A 169 -20.06 12.21 0.82
CA TYR A 169 -20.28 12.59 2.21
C TYR A 169 -20.18 11.33 3.06
N VAL A 170 -19.21 11.28 3.96
CA VAL A 170 -18.97 10.12 4.83
C VAL A 170 -18.39 10.63 6.15
N ASN A 171 -18.88 10.09 7.29
CA ASN A 171 -18.43 10.46 8.63
C ASN A 171 -18.37 11.97 8.92
N GLY A 172 -19.36 12.72 8.43
CA GLY A 172 -19.42 14.17 8.60
C GLY A 172 -18.40 14.97 7.79
N GLN A 173 -17.61 14.32 6.93
CA GLN A 173 -16.69 14.96 6.01
C GLN A 173 -17.22 14.94 4.59
N ARG A 174 -16.91 16.00 3.84
CA ARG A 174 -17.13 16.06 2.39
C ARG A 174 -15.81 15.83 1.67
N HIS A 175 -15.82 14.88 0.75
CA HIS A 175 -14.71 14.61 -0.15
C HIS A 175 -15.17 14.81 -1.60
N VAL A 176 -14.49 15.68 -2.34
CA VAL A 176 -14.75 15.84 -3.79
C VAL A 176 -13.89 14.85 -4.54
N LEU A 177 -14.51 14.00 -5.36
CA LEU A 177 -13.76 13.06 -6.17
C LEU A 177 -13.09 13.83 -7.31
N ASP A 178 -11.76 13.80 -7.31
CA ASP A 178 -10.96 14.39 -8.35
C ASP A 178 -11.01 13.58 -9.66
N ASP A 179 -10.60 14.24 -10.74
CA ASP A 179 -10.36 13.57 -12.02
C ASP A 179 -9.05 12.76 -11.97
N SER A 180 -9.02 11.63 -12.68
CA SER A 180 -7.85 10.74 -12.70
C SER A 180 -6.57 11.50 -13.09
N ALA A 181 -6.64 12.44 -14.04
CA ALA A 181 -5.46 13.19 -14.48
C ALA A 181 -4.87 14.09 -13.37
N ALA A 182 -5.74 14.68 -12.53
CA ALA A 182 -5.30 15.51 -11.42
C ALA A 182 -4.63 14.67 -10.32
N ILE A 183 -5.21 13.52 -9.98
CA ILE A 183 -4.65 12.60 -9.00
C ILE A 183 -3.31 12.03 -9.51
N LEU A 184 -3.25 11.59 -10.78
CA LEU A 184 -2.01 11.11 -11.42
C LEU A 184 -0.90 12.17 -11.40
N SER A 185 -1.23 13.43 -11.66
CA SER A 185 -0.24 14.52 -11.64
C SER A 185 0.39 14.69 -10.25
N ARG A 186 -0.42 14.70 -9.18
CA ARG A 186 0.07 14.79 -7.80
C ARG A 186 0.86 13.54 -7.40
N ALA A 187 0.36 12.37 -7.78
CA ALA A 187 1.02 11.10 -7.48
C ALA A 187 2.40 10.98 -8.14
N ASN A 188 2.55 11.42 -9.39
CA ASN A 188 3.85 11.46 -10.07
C ASN A 188 4.83 12.43 -9.40
N GLN A 189 4.36 13.57 -8.88
CA GLN A 189 5.20 14.50 -8.12
C GLN A 189 5.67 13.89 -6.79
N ALA A 190 4.78 13.17 -6.10
CA ALA A 190 5.11 12.44 -4.88
C ALA A 190 6.11 11.31 -5.17
N LEU A 191 5.91 10.54 -6.26
CA LEU A 191 6.82 9.48 -6.68
C LEU A 191 8.22 10.01 -6.99
N ALA A 192 8.33 11.09 -7.76
CA ALA A 192 9.63 11.73 -8.03
C ALA A 192 10.31 12.22 -6.74
N THR A 193 9.52 12.59 -5.72
CA THR A 193 10.04 12.95 -4.40
C THR A 193 10.52 11.71 -3.65
N LEU A 194 9.76 10.61 -3.68
CA LEU A 194 10.15 9.33 -3.12
C LEU A 194 11.48 8.83 -3.70
N GLU A 195 11.66 8.90 -5.02
CA GLU A 195 12.92 8.53 -5.70
C GLU A 195 14.12 9.30 -5.13
N ARG A 196 14.00 10.63 -4.97
CA ARG A 196 15.08 11.45 -4.38
C ARG A 196 15.37 11.07 -2.93
N TYR A 197 14.33 10.77 -2.15
CA TYR A 197 14.49 10.35 -0.76
C TYR A 197 15.10 8.95 -0.65
N LYS A 198 14.76 8.04 -1.57
CA LYS A 198 15.33 6.69 -1.65
C LYS A 198 16.81 6.74 -2.01
N LEU A 199 17.20 7.54 -3.00
CA LEU A 199 18.62 7.77 -3.32
C LEU A 199 19.39 8.28 -2.11
N ARG A 200 18.83 9.26 -1.39
CA ARG A 200 19.46 9.79 -0.18
C ARG A 200 19.53 8.75 0.95
N LEU A 201 18.51 7.91 1.10
CA LEU A 201 18.52 6.79 2.04
C LEU A 201 19.66 5.82 1.71
N ASP A 202 19.86 5.50 0.43
CA ASP A 202 20.91 4.59 -0.02
C ASP A 202 22.31 5.16 0.29
N GLU A 203 22.53 6.45 0.03
CA GLU A 203 23.79 7.14 0.38
C GLU A 203 24.10 7.07 1.89
N VAL A 204 23.11 7.40 2.74
CA VAL A 204 23.32 7.42 4.20
C VAL A 204 23.46 5.99 4.73
N SER A 205 22.75 5.02 4.15
CA SER A 205 22.88 3.59 4.51
C SER A 205 24.25 3.01 4.11
N GLY A 206 24.79 3.42 2.96
CA GLY A 206 26.15 3.10 2.55
C GLY A 206 27.18 3.68 3.51
N THR A 207 27.03 4.96 3.86
CA THR A 207 27.90 5.64 4.85
C THR A 207 27.86 4.93 6.20
N LEU A 208 26.67 4.57 6.69
CA LEU A 208 26.53 3.82 7.93
C LEU A 208 27.19 2.43 7.82
N SER A 209 27.07 1.75 6.70
CA SER A 209 27.73 0.45 6.48
C SER A 209 29.26 0.55 6.59
N ALA A 210 29.86 1.64 6.08
CA ALA A 210 31.29 1.86 6.20
C ALA A 210 31.71 2.09 7.67
N LEU A 211 30.98 2.95 8.39
CA LEU A 211 31.22 3.20 9.82
C LEU A 211 31.06 1.94 10.67
N GLU A 212 30.12 1.07 10.30
CA GLU A 212 29.88 -0.22 10.98
C GLU A 212 31.06 -1.17 10.87
N ILE A 213 31.70 -1.24 9.70
CA ILE A 213 32.90 -2.06 9.49
C ILE A 213 34.09 -1.47 10.25
N GLU A 214 34.26 -0.14 10.24
CA GLU A 214 35.35 0.56 10.93
C GLU A 214 35.17 0.65 12.47
N ASP A 215 34.00 0.24 13.01
CA ASP A 215 33.61 0.37 14.43
C ASP A 215 33.59 1.83 14.93
N LEU A 216 33.16 2.76 14.08
CA LEU A 216 33.14 4.20 14.35
C LEU A 216 31.72 4.78 14.39
N VAL A 217 30.71 3.94 14.57
CA VAL A 217 29.30 4.36 14.54
C VAL A 217 28.93 5.15 15.79
N THR A 218 28.24 6.27 15.59
CA THR A 218 27.55 7.00 16.66
C THR A 218 26.04 6.78 16.59
N VAL A 219 25.32 7.06 17.69
CA VAL A 219 23.85 7.03 17.70
C VAL A 219 23.28 7.92 16.58
N ARG A 220 23.90 9.07 16.32
CA ARG A 220 23.52 9.98 15.24
C ARG A 220 23.47 9.30 13.87
N ASP A 221 24.48 8.50 13.55
CA ASP A 221 24.59 7.85 12.23
C ASP A 221 23.48 6.80 12.05
N ALA A 222 23.23 5.98 13.07
CA ALA A 222 22.15 5.00 13.07
C ALA A 222 20.76 5.67 12.98
N VAL A 223 20.53 6.70 13.79
CA VAL A 223 19.26 7.43 13.85
C VAL A 223 19.01 8.20 12.55
N ALA A 224 20.05 8.72 11.88
CA ALA A 224 19.91 9.38 10.59
C ALA A 224 19.39 8.41 9.50
N VAL A 225 19.84 7.15 9.50
CA VAL A 225 19.30 6.13 8.58
C VAL A 225 17.85 5.81 8.92
N VAL A 226 17.52 5.60 10.20
CA VAL A 226 16.13 5.35 10.63
C VAL A 226 15.20 6.51 10.25
N GLN A 227 15.62 7.75 10.49
CA GLN A 227 14.86 8.94 10.08
C GLN A 227 14.55 8.93 8.58
N ARG A 228 15.53 8.59 7.74
CA ARG A 228 15.35 8.55 6.28
C ARG A 228 14.41 7.43 5.86
N LEU A 229 14.49 6.26 6.50
CA LEU A 229 13.54 5.16 6.29
C LEU A 229 12.10 5.59 6.60
N GLU A 230 11.88 6.28 7.73
CA GLU A 230 10.56 6.78 8.11
C GLU A 230 10.02 7.82 7.11
N MET A 231 10.88 8.72 6.62
CA MET A 231 10.49 9.71 5.60
C MET A 231 10.08 9.03 4.29
N VAL A 232 10.87 8.05 3.81
CA VAL A 232 10.57 7.26 2.61
C VAL A 232 9.23 6.54 2.77
N ARG A 233 9.01 5.84 3.90
CA ARG A 233 7.75 5.14 4.19
C ARG A 233 6.54 6.06 4.19
N ARG A 234 6.61 7.22 4.84
CA ARG A 234 5.47 8.15 4.93
C ARG A 234 5.07 8.71 3.56
N ILE A 235 6.05 9.00 2.71
CA ILE A 235 5.78 9.42 1.32
C ILE A 235 5.15 8.25 0.54
N ALA A 236 5.65 7.03 0.71
CA ALA A 236 5.08 5.84 0.09
C ALA A 236 3.63 5.58 0.50
N ASP A 237 3.30 5.76 1.79
CA ASP A 237 1.93 5.63 2.31
C ASP A 237 0.98 6.68 1.71
N GLU A 238 1.47 7.89 1.44
CA GLU A 238 0.70 8.92 0.73
C GLU A 238 0.44 8.50 -0.73
N ILE A 239 1.46 7.99 -1.43
CA ILE A 239 1.34 7.50 -2.82
C ILE A 239 0.39 6.30 -2.89
N ALA A 240 0.43 5.39 -1.92
CA ALA A 240 -0.50 4.28 -1.83
C ALA A 240 -1.96 4.76 -1.71
N GLY A 241 -2.19 5.89 -1.04
CA GLY A 241 -3.49 6.58 -1.04
C GLY A 241 -3.94 6.98 -2.45
N TYR A 242 -3.08 7.63 -3.22
CA TYR A 242 -3.38 7.99 -4.61
C TYR A 242 -3.62 6.76 -5.49
N VAL A 243 -2.89 5.66 -5.30
CA VAL A 243 -3.11 4.40 -6.03
C VAL A 243 -4.51 3.84 -5.77
N VAL A 244 -4.97 3.85 -4.52
CA VAL A 244 -6.33 3.41 -4.15
C VAL A 244 -7.38 4.26 -4.84
N GLU A 245 -7.23 5.59 -4.84
CA GLU A 245 -8.15 6.51 -5.50
C GLU A 245 -8.16 6.35 -7.03
N LEU A 246 -7.02 6.02 -7.63
CA LEU A 246 -6.87 5.82 -9.07
C LEU A 246 -7.36 4.45 -9.55
N GLY A 247 -7.52 3.46 -8.67
CA GLY A 247 -7.99 2.13 -9.04
C GLY A 247 -7.19 1.54 -10.21
N THR A 248 -7.88 1.20 -11.31
CA THR A 248 -7.21 0.64 -12.50
C THR A 248 -6.23 1.60 -13.19
N ASP A 249 -6.48 2.90 -13.11
CA ASP A 249 -5.62 3.92 -13.74
C ASP A 249 -4.26 4.03 -13.01
N GLY A 250 -4.21 3.61 -11.75
CA GLY A 250 -3.02 3.66 -10.89
C GLY A 250 -2.08 2.47 -11.04
N ARG A 251 -2.36 1.51 -11.94
CA ARG A 251 -1.61 0.25 -12.02
C ARG A 251 -0.09 0.44 -12.22
N LEU A 252 0.32 1.34 -13.10
CA LEU A 252 1.75 1.59 -13.36
C LEU A 252 2.43 2.28 -12.17
N LEU A 253 1.73 3.22 -11.55
CA LEU A 253 2.20 3.91 -10.34
C LEU A 253 2.41 2.92 -9.19
N ALA A 254 1.49 1.97 -9.01
CA ALA A 254 1.61 0.93 -8.00
C ALA A 254 2.86 0.07 -8.19
N LEU A 255 3.14 -0.35 -9.43
CA LEU A 255 4.34 -1.14 -9.75
C LEU A 255 5.63 -0.36 -9.46
N GLN A 256 5.67 0.94 -9.79
CA GLN A 256 6.82 1.80 -9.50
C GLN A 256 7.01 1.99 -7.99
N LEU A 257 5.93 2.18 -7.25
CA LEU A 257 5.97 2.28 -5.79
C LEU A 257 6.53 0.99 -5.17
N ASP A 258 6.02 -0.17 -5.59
CA ASP A 258 6.47 -1.49 -5.11
C ASP A 258 7.97 -1.70 -5.39
N GLU A 259 8.46 -1.28 -6.55
CA GLU A 259 9.88 -1.36 -6.91
C GLU A 259 10.74 -0.47 -6.01
N LEU A 260 10.34 0.79 -5.77
CA LEU A 260 11.08 1.72 -4.92
C LEU A 260 11.09 1.30 -3.43
N MET A 261 10.02 0.67 -2.97
CA MET A 261 9.87 0.20 -1.60
C MET A 261 10.48 -1.19 -1.35
N ALA A 262 10.96 -1.86 -2.39
CA ALA A 262 11.59 -3.17 -2.26
C ALA A 262 12.75 -3.13 -1.26
N GLY A 263 12.66 -3.93 -0.20
CA GLY A 263 13.67 -4.05 0.85
C GLY A 263 13.63 -2.96 1.94
N VAL A 264 12.92 -1.84 1.73
CA VAL A 264 12.91 -0.70 2.68
C VAL A 264 12.36 -1.09 4.05
N ASP A 265 11.25 -1.84 4.11
CA ASP A 265 10.67 -2.28 5.39
C ASP A 265 11.53 -3.31 6.13
N ALA A 266 12.23 -4.17 5.37
CA ALA A 266 13.19 -5.11 5.94
C ALA A 266 14.38 -4.36 6.53
N ASP A 267 14.95 -3.40 5.79
CA ASP A 267 16.07 -2.57 6.24
C ASP A 267 15.69 -1.75 7.47
N ARG A 268 14.48 -1.18 7.52
CA ARG A 268 13.93 -0.52 8.70
C ARG A 268 14.03 -1.40 9.94
N THR A 269 13.54 -2.62 9.82
CA THR A 269 13.53 -3.59 10.91
C THR A 269 14.96 -3.96 11.32
N LEU A 270 15.84 -4.23 10.36
CA LEU A 270 17.21 -4.67 10.63
C LEU A 270 18.06 -3.58 11.29
N VAL A 271 17.97 -2.33 10.81
CA VAL A 271 18.68 -1.19 11.40
C VAL A 271 18.26 -1.00 12.84
N ILE A 272 16.94 -0.98 13.13
CA ILE A 272 16.46 -0.81 14.50
C ILE A 272 16.97 -1.96 15.39
N ARG A 273 16.86 -3.21 14.93
CA ARG A 273 17.36 -4.38 15.69
C ARG A 273 18.85 -4.29 16.03
N ASP A 274 19.66 -3.74 15.13
CA ASP A 274 21.09 -3.57 15.35
C ASP A 274 21.44 -2.51 16.39
N TYR A 275 20.59 -1.49 16.55
CA TYR A 275 20.86 -0.34 17.41
C TYR A 275 19.88 -0.18 18.57
N LEU A 276 19.09 -1.20 18.92
CA LEU A 276 18.26 -1.15 20.13
C LEU A 276 19.17 -1.06 21.38
N PRO A 277 18.99 -0.04 22.24
CA PRO A 277 19.84 0.16 23.40
C PRO A 277 19.67 -0.97 24.42
N THR A 278 20.79 -1.53 24.88
CA THR A 278 20.83 -2.52 25.96
C THR A 278 20.92 -1.79 27.30
N GLY A 279 19.78 -1.55 27.95
CA GLY A 279 19.68 -0.83 29.22
C GLY A 279 18.83 -1.55 30.28
N ARG A 280 18.61 -0.91 31.43
CA ARG A 280 17.80 -1.46 32.55
C ARG A 280 16.34 -1.73 32.17
N LYS A 281 15.80 -1.01 31.20
CA LYS A 281 14.47 -1.23 30.62
C LYS A 281 14.59 -1.10 29.09
N PRO A 282 15.10 -2.14 28.41
CA PRO A 282 15.32 -2.08 26.97
C PRO A 282 13.97 -2.02 26.27
N ARG A 283 13.84 -1.10 25.31
CA ARG A 283 12.68 -1.04 24.42
C ARG A 283 12.71 -2.26 23.50
N THR A 284 11.56 -2.85 23.23
CA THR A 284 11.45 -3.94 22.24
C THR A 284 11.41 -3.36 20.83
N LEU A 285 11.67 -4.21 19.82
CA LEU A 285 11.53 -3.81 18.42
C LEU A 285 10.13 -3.28 18.12
N ASP A 286 9.10 -4.01 18.53
CA ASP A 286 7.71 -3.64 18.25
C ASP A 286 7.33 -2.30 18.92
N GLU A 287 7.77 -2.09 20.17
CA GLU A 287 7.59 -0.80 20.84
C GLU A 287 8.29 0.35 20.10
N ALA A 288 9.52 0.13 19.60
CA ALA A 288 10.23 1.14 18.84
C ALA A 288 9.55 1.47 17.52
N LEU A 289 9.07 0.46 16.78
CA LEU A 289 8.34 0.66 15.52
C LEU A 289 7.04 1.43 15.74
N VAL A 290 6.26 1.08 16.77
CA VAL A 290 5.02 1.80 17.13
C VAL A 290 5.31 3.26 17.45
N GLU A 291 6.35 3.54 18.24
CA GLU A 291 6.68 4.90 18.63
C GLU A 291 7.21 5.75 17.47
N LEU A 292 7.93 5.13 16.52
CA LEU A 292 8.33 5.78 15.27
C LEU A 292 7.12 6.09 14.37
N ASP A 293 6.13 5.19 14.31
CA ASP A 293 4.90 5.40 13.56
C ASP A 293 4.07 6.57 14.14
N LEU A 294 4.13 6.78 15.46
CA LEU A 294 3.42 7.85 16.17
C LEU A 294 4.06 9.24 16.02
N LEU A 295 5.32 9.33 15.57
CA LEU A 295 5.98 10.64 15.41
C LEU A 295 5.21 11.53 14.43
N THR A 296 5.10 12.81 14.76
CA THR A 296 4.61 13.82 13.82
C THR A 296 5.67 14.16 12.76
N ALA A 297 5.26 14.80 11.67
CA ALA A 297 6.20 15.27 10.64
C ALA A 297 7.25 16.24 11.20
N THR A 298 6.90 17.05 12.21
CA THR A 298 7.82 17.99 12.85
C THR A 298 8.82 17.27 13.76
N GLU A 299 8.35 16.34 14.59
CA GLU A 299 9.22 15.56 15.47
C GLU A 299 10.17 14.67 14.66
N LEU A 300 9.72 14.13 13.52
CA LEU A 300 10.56 13.31 12.66
C LEU A 300 11.79 14.05 12.12
N ILE A 301 11.74 15.38 11.99
CA ILE A 301 12.90 16.19 11.55
C ILE A 301 13.99 16.24 12.63
N ASP A 302 13.61 16.15 13.90
CA ASP A 302 14.53 16.18 15.04
C ASP A 302 15.08 14.79 15.36
N LEU A 303 16.39 14.61 15.17
CA LEU A 303 17.07 13.35 15.46
C LEU A 303 16.97 12.95 16.94
N VAL A 304 16.87 13.90 17.88
CA VAL A 304 16.71 13.56 19.30
C VAL A 304 15.36 12.87 19.55
N SER A 305 14.31 13.35 18.89
CA SER A 305 12.97 12.75 18.93
C SER A 305 12.95 11.35 18.33
N VAL A 306 13.63 11.13 17.20
CA VAL A 306 13.77 9.81 16.57
C VAL A 306 14.60 8.86 17.46
N ALA A 307 15.70 9.32 18.04
CA ALA A 307 16.53 8.53 18.96
C ALA A 307 15.72 8.09 20.19
N LYS A 308 14.91 9.00 20.75
CA LYS A 308 14.00 8.71 21.85
C LYS A 308 12.98 7.63 21.47
N ALA A 309 12.41 7.68 20.26
CA ALA A 309 11.47 6.67 19.78
C ALA A 309 12.10 5.27 19.67
N ILE A 310 13.41 5.17 19.42
CA ILE A 310 14.13 3.89 19.41
C ILE A 310 14.49 3.42 20.85
N GLY A 311 14.51 4.34 21.82
CA GLY A 311 14.76 4.06 23.24
C GLY A 311 16.03 4.68 23.80
N TYR A 312 16.69 5.58 23.05
CA TYR A 312 17.82 6.37 23.57
C TYR A 312 17.34 7.51 24.48
N PRO A 313 18.22 8.03 25.36
CA PRO A 313 17.90 9.23 26.14
C PRO A 313 17.55 10.42 25.23
N ALA A 314 16.57 11.21 25.63
CA ALA A 314 16.14 12.42 24.92
C ALA A 314 17.10 13.60 25.20
N ALA A 315 18.36 13.45 24.82
CA ALA A 315 19.41 14.43 25.06
C ALA A 315 20.34 14.53 23.85
N SER A 316 20.81 15.73 23.52
CA SER A 316 21.60 15.96 22.30
C SER A 316 22.98 15.29 22.36
N ASP A 317 23.57 15.24 23.55
CA ASP A 317 24.85 14.57 23.83
C ASP A 317 24.74 13.05 23.66
N ALA A 318 23.56 12.48 23.85
CA ALA A 318 23.32 11.06 23.61
C ALA A 318 23.48 10.66 22.13
N LEU A 319 23.37 11.61 21.19
CA LEU A 319 23.57 11.35 19.76
C LEU A 319 25.05 11.09 19.42
N ASP A 320 25.98 11.67 20.18
CA ASP A 320 27.41 11.57 19.92
C ASP A 320 28.03 10.34 20.62
N ALA A 321 27.22 9.57 21.34
CA ALA A 321 27.66 8.32 21.96
C ALA A 321 28.01 7.26 20.90
N ALA A 322 29.16 6.62 21.09
CA ALA A 322 29.57 5.49 20.27
C ALA A 322 28.67 4.26 20.54
N VAL A 323 28.29 3.57 19.46
CA VAL A 323 27.47 2.36 19.50
C VAL A 323 28.01 1.34 18.52
N SER A 324 27.89 0.05 18.84
CA SER A 324 28.26 -1.02 17.92
C SER A 324 27.01 -1.76 17.46
N PRO A 325 26.83 -2.02 16.15
CA PRO A 325 25.72 -2.82 15.65
C PRO A 325 25.83 -4.27 16.13
N ARG A 326 24.70 -4.96 16.23
CA ARG A 326 24.65 -6.37 16.60
C ARG A 326 25.02 -7.32 15.44
N GLY A 327 24.79 -6.90 14.20
CA GLY A 327 25.16 -7.59 12.96
C GLY A 327 23.99 -8.15 12.12
N PHE A 328 22.73 -7.88 12.50
CA PHE A 328 21.55 -8.33 11.78
C PHE A 328 21.54 -7.87 10.31
N ARG A 329 21.82 -6.59 10.06
CA ARG A 329 21.79 -6.02 8.71
C ARG A 329 22.84 -6.63 7.81
N LEU A 330 24.06 -6.80 8.30
CA LEU A 330 25.16 -7.37 7.52
C LEU A 330 24.93 -8.86 7.24
N LEU A 331 24.45 -9.62 8.22
CA LEU A 331 24.11 -11.04 8.04
C LEU A 331 22.93 -11.26 7.09
N ALA A 332 21.95 -10.35 7.04
CA ALA A 332 20.84 -10.43 6.09
C ALA A 332 21.29 -10.31 4.62
N LYS A 333 22.43 -9.66 4.35
CA LYS A 333 23.04 -9.58 3.02
C LYS A 333 23.74 -10.89 2.61
N VAL A 334 23.95 -11.84 3.52
CA VAL A 334 24.56 -13.13 3.22
C VAL A 334 23.52 -14.05 2.52
N PRO A 335 23.78 -14.50 1.28
CA PRO A 335 22.81 -15.29 0.54
C PRO A 335 22.42 -16.59 1.24
N ARG A 336 21.12 -16.91 1.21
CA ARG A 336 20.55 -18.20 1.68
C ARG A 336 20.77 -18.50 3.17
N LEU A 337 21.00 -17.47 3.99
CA LEU A 337 21.11 -17.62 5.44
C LEU A 337 19.70 -17.55 6.09
N PRO A 338 19.23 -18.61 6.77
CA PRO A 338 17.92 -18.58 7.42
C PRO A 338 17.88 -17.58 8.59
N VAL A 339 16.76 -16.88 8.78
CA VAL A 339 16.58 -15.87 9.84
C VAL A 339 16.87 -16.42 11.24
N ALA A 340 16.40 -17.64 11.54
CA ALA A 340 16.67 -18.28 12.84
C ALA A 340 18.17 -18.49 13.10
N VAL A 341 18.97 -18.68 12.06
CA VAL A 341 20.43 -18.79 12.18
C VAL A 341 21.06 -17.43 12.40
N VAL A 342 20.58 -16.38 11.71
CA VAL A 342 21.00 -14.99 11.95
C VAL A 342 20.79 -14.63 13.42
N ASP A 343 19.62 -14.93 13.97
CA ASP A 343 19.31 -14.64 15.37
C ASP A 343 20.28 -15.32 16.33
N ARG A 344 20.59 -16.61 16.11
CA ARG A 344 21.54 -17.36 16.94
C ARG A 344 22.95 -16.82 16.85
N LEU A 345 23.41 -16.48 15.64
CA LEU A 345 24.73 -15.88 15.42
C LEU A 345 24.83 -14.55 16.17
N VAL A 346 23.84 -13.67 16.02
CA VAL A 346 23.85 -12.37 16.70
C VAL A 346 23.81 -12.53 18.21
N VAL A 347 22.99 -13.45 18.74
CA VAL A 347 22.94 -13.73 20.18
C VAL A 347 24.27 -14.28 20.70
N HIS A 348 24.94 -15.15 19.94
CA HIS A 348 26.20 -15.77 20.34
C HIS A 348 27.36 -14.77 20.38
N PHE A 349 27.52 -13.97 19.33
CA PHE A 349 28.66 -13.04 19.20
C PHE A 349 28.38 -11.68 19.87
N GLY A 350 27.14 -11.21 19.87
CA GLY A 350 26.68 -10.00 20.56
C GLY A 350 27.01 -8.67 19.87
N SER A 351 28.03 -8.62 19.01
CA SER A 351 28.37 -7.45 18.19
C SER A 351 28.90 -7.84 16.82
N LEU A 352 28.76 -6.93 15.86
CA LEU A 352 29.28 -7.12 14.51
C LEU A 352 30.79 -7.32 14.48
N GLN A 353 31.54 -6.57 15.30
CA GLN A 353 33.00 -6.68 15.32
C GLN A 353 33.48 -8.07 15.74
N ARG A 354 32.79 -8.68 16.70
CA ARG A 354 33.07 -10.08 17.08
C ARG A 354 32.70 -11.05 15.97
N LEU A 355 31.60 -10.81 15.23
CA LEU A 355 31.23 -11.59 14.05
C LEU A 355 32.28 -11.50 12.93
N LEU A 356 32.81 -10.31 12.66
CA LEU A 356 33.86 -10.10 11.64
C LEU A 356 35.18 -10.78 12.04
N GLY A 357 35.49 -10.84 13.33
CA GLY A 357 36.64 -11.57 13.87
C GLY A 357 36.50 -13.10 13.88
N ALA A 358 35.28 -13.64 13.95
CA ALA A 358 34.97 -15.04 14.28
C ALA A 358 35.39 -16.08 13.23
N THR A 359 36.31 -17.00 13.58
CA THR A 359 36.82 -18.05 12.67
C THR A 359 35.72 -18.99 12.15
N VAL A 360 36.03 -19.80 11.13
CA VAL A 360 35.05 -20.77 10.61
C VAL A 360 34.66 -21.75 11.71
N GLU A 361 35.61 -22.13 12.55
CA GLU A 361 35.44 -22.98 13.72
C GLU A 361 34.53 -22.32 14.77
N ASP A 362 34.72 -21.03 15.06
CA ASP A 362 33.85 -20.28 15.98
C ASP A 362 32.40 -20.22 15.47
N LEU A 363 32.22 -20.00 14.15
CA LEU A 363 30.89 -19.97 13.53
C LEU A 363 30.21 -21.34 13.60
N GLN A 364 30.95 -22.44 13.43
CA GLN A 364 30.42 -23.81 13.54
C GLN A 364 29.98 -24.19 14.95
N ALA A 365 30.52 -23.52 15.98
CA ALA A 365 30.11 -23.75 17.37
C ALA A 365 28.66 -23.29 17.63
N VAL A 366 28.09 -22.47 16.75
CA VAL A 366 26.71 -22.00 16.86
C VAL A 366 25.73 -23.05 16.34
N GLU A 367 24.74 -23.38 17.17
CA GLU A 367 23.75 -24.40 16.85
C GLU A 367 23.02 -24.09 15.53
N GLY A 368 23.03 -25.05 14.61
CA GLY A 368 22.42 -24.89 13.29
C GLY A 368 23.34 -24.26 12.25
N VAL A 369 24.63 -24.03 12.56
CA VAL A 369 25.64 -23.60 11.60
C VAL A 369 26.58 -24.77 11.27
N GLY A 370 26.28 -25.49 10.19
CA GLY A 370 27.20 -26.51 9.67
C GLY A 370 28.38 -25.91 8.90
N ASP A 371 29.36 -26.73 8.57
CA ASP A 371 30.61 -26.34 7.91
C ASP A 371 30.41 -25.48 6.64
N ALA A 372 29.56 -25.93 5.72
CA ALA A 372 29.25 -25.18 4.50
C ALA A 372 28.64 -23.78 4.78
N ARG A 373 27.82 -23.67 5.83
CA ARG A 373 27.18 -22.41 6.22
C ARG A 373 28.17 -21.47 6.91
N ALA A 374 29.02 -22.00 7.78
CA ALA A 374 30.09 -21.23 8.43
C ALA A 374 31.04 -20.61 7.40
N ARG A 375 31.50 -21.39 6.40
CA ARG A 375 32.31 -20.86 5.30
C ARG A 375 31.56 -19.79 4.50
N GLY A 376 30.30 -20.04 4.15
CA GLY A 376 29.48 -19.07 3.40
C GLY A 376 29.25 -17.76 4.14
N VAL A 377 29.02 -17.82 5.46
CA VAL A 377 28.91 -16.62 6.32
C VAL A 377 30.25 -15.88 6.35
N ARG A 378 31.36 -16.58 6.63
CA ARG A 378 32.68 -15.96 6.71
C ARG A 378 33.07 -15.28 5.40
N GLU A 379 32.90 -15.97 4.27
CA GLU A 379 33.18 -15.43 2.94
C GLU A 379 32.26 -14.25 2.60
N GLY A 380 30.97 -14.33 2.96
CA GLY A 380 30.01 -13.24 2.80
C GLY A 380 30.41 -11.99 3.57
N LEU A 381 30.78 -12.15 4.85
CA LEU A 381 31.24 -11.06 5.71
C LEU A 381 32.54 -10.43 5.19
N SER A 382 33.53 -11.25 4.79
CA SER A 382 34.79 -10.76 4.22
C SER A 382 34.56 -9.95 2.94
N ARG A 383 33.73 -10.44 2.01
CA ARG A 383 33.41 -9.71 0.77
C ARG A 383 32.73 -8.37 1.04
N LEU A 384 31.81 -8.32 2.00
CA LEU A 384 31.12 -7.08 2.35
C LEU A 384 32.07 -6.06 2.97
N ALA A 385 33.00 -6.50 3.81
CA ALA A 385 34.04 -5.64 4.37
C ALA A 385 34.98 -5.11 3.27
N GLU A 386 35.41 -5.95 2.33
CA GLU A 386 36.24 -5.54 1.19
C GLU A 386 35.53 -4.55 0.27
N ALA A 387 34.26 -4.79 -0.06
CA ALA A 387 33.46 -3.90 -0.90
C ALA A 387 33.31 -2.51 -0.27
N SER A 388 33.07 -2.45 1.04
CA SER A 388 32.97 -1.18 1.77
C SER A 388 34.26 -0.36 1.76
N ILE A 389 35.43 -1.01 1.69
CA ILE A 389 36.71 -0.32 1.59
C ILE A 389 36.92 0.25 0.17
N LEU A 390 36.49 -0.50 -0.85
CA LEU A 390 36.63 -0.11 -2.26
C LEU A 390 35.72 1.05 -2.66
N GLU A 391 34.49 1.11 -2.14
CA GLU A 391 33.58 2.25 -2.36
C GLU A 391 34.13 3.60 -1.87
N ARG A 392 35.19 3.61 -1.06
CA ARG A 392 35.88 4.83 -0.62
C ARG A 392 36.78 5.45 -1.69
N TYR A 393 37.21 4.66 -2.67
CA TYR A 393 38.20 5.05 -3.68
C TYR A 393 37.59 5.36 -5.06
N VAL A 394 36.26 5.33 -5.16
CA VAL A 394 35.45 5.67 -6.34
C VAL A 394 34.59 6.87 -5.99
#